data_AF-A0A6N6NMF3-F1
#
_entry.id   AF-A0A6N6NMF3-F1
#
_cell.length_a   1.000
_cell.length_b   1.000
_cell.length_c   1.000
_cell.angle_alpha   90.00
_cell.angle_beta   90.00
_cell.angle_gamma   90.00
#
_symmetry.space_group_name_H-M   'P 1'
#
loop_
_entity.id
_entity.type
_entity.pdbx_description
1 polymer ?
#
loop_
_entity_poly.entity_id
_entity_poly.type
_entity_poly.pdbx_seq_one_letter_code
_entity_poly.pdbx_strand_id
1 'polypeptide(L)'
;MGYRSEVKIATTCEGYDQMCKRVDALSEGSGTSPLMGSRRKPDFFEESDGCVVFGWDYIKWYEGLLADVDNVADALNEINECGLPYEFCRIGESWDDIEFRASCNNEELAVHVEPSVAIEIV
;
A
#
# COMPACT_ATOMS: atom_id res chain seq x y z
N MET A 1 20.03 -1.94 12.28
CA MET A 1 18.97 -0.95 12.57
C MET A 1 18.62 -0.28 11.25
N GLY A 2 17.33 -0.11 10.95
CA GLY A 2 16.88 0.53 9.72
C GLY A 2 15.52 1.17 9.98
N TYR A 3 15.24 2.25 9.26
CA TYR A 3 14.01 3.01 9.37
C TYR A 3 12.77 2.15 9.09
N ARG A 4 11.71 2.40 9.86
CA ARG A 4 10.41 1.76 9.61
C ARG A 4 9.38 2.81 9.23
N SER A 5 8.38 2.36 8.48
CA SER A 5 7.27 3.20 8.07
C SER A 5 5.95 2.50 8.40
N GLU A 6 4.95 3.32 8.66
CA GLU A 6 3.56 2.95 8.53
C GLU A 6 3.15 3.18 7.07
N VAL A 7 2.48 2.21 6.48
CA VAL A 7 2.00 2.27 5.09
C VAL A 7 0.55 1.84 5.06
N LYS A 8 -0.28 2.64 4.41
CA LYS A 8 -1.71 2.39 4.20
C LYS A 8 -2.07 2.69 2.75
N ILE A 9 -2.85 1.80 2.16
CA ILE A 9 -3.29 1.87 0.76
C ILE A 9 -4.80 1.67 0.73
N ALA A 10 -5.52 2.56 0.06
CA ALA A 10 -6.93 2.39 -0.27
C ALA A 10 -7.11 2.19 -1.77
N THR A 11 -7.98 1.27 -2.16
CA THR A 11 -8.42 1.08 -3.55
C THR A 11 -9.76 0.35 -3.57
N THR A 12 -10.32 0.09 -4.75
CA THR A 12 -11.54 -0.72 -4.90
C THR A 12 -11.27 -2.20 -4.59
N CYS A 13 -12.31 -2.98 -4.26
CA CYS A 13 -12.15 -4.44 -4.11
C CYS A 13 -11.55 -5.09 -5.37
N GLU A 14 -11.89 -4.57 -6.56
CA GLU A 14 -11.31 -5.02 -7.83
C GLU A 14 -9.81 -4.71 -7.91
N GLY A 15 -9.41 -3.48 -7.56
CA GLY A 15 -7.99 -3.09 -7.51
C GLY A 15 -7.19 -3.95 -6.54
N TYR A 16 -7.73 -4.22 -5.35
CA TYR A 16 -7.07 -5.08 -4.37
C TYR A 16 -6.88 -6.52 -4.88
N ASP A 17 -7.89 -7.12 -5.50
CA ASP A 17 -7.79 -8.47 -6.07
C ASP A 17 -6.77 -8.54 -7.22
N GLN A 18 -6.72 -7.51 -8.08
CA GLN A 18 -5.70 -7.39 -9.12
C GLN A 18 -4.29 -7.29 -8.52
N MET A 19 -4.11 -6.44 -7.50
CA MET A 19 -2.83 -6.33 -6.79
C MET A 19 -2.41 -7.66 -6.17
N CYS A 20 -3.32 -8.40 -5.52
CA CYS A 20 -3.01 -9.71 -4.95
C CYS A 20 -2.50 -10.70 -6.01
N LYS A 21 -3.18 -10.79 -7.14
CA LYS A 21 -2.78 -11.66 -8.26
C LYS A 21 -1.42 -11.27 -8.82
N ARG A 22 -1.17 -9.97 -8.96
CA ARG A 22 0.10 -9.45 -9.47
C ARG A 22 1.25 -9.76 -8.53
N VAL A 23 1.09 -9.49 -7.24
CA VAL A 23 2.12 -9.79 -6.23
C VAL A 23 2.39 -11.30 -6.13
N ASP A 24 1.35 -12.14 -6.19
CA ASP A 24 1.53 -13.59 -6.24
C ASP A 24 2.37 -13.99 -7.46
N ALA A 25 2.00 -13.51 -8.65
CA ALA A 25 2.72 -13.83 -9.90
C ALA A 25 4.20 -13.38 -9.86
N LEU A 26 4.50 -12.21 -9.28
CA LEU A 26 5.87 -11.71 -9.12
C LEU A 26 6.67 -12.51 -8.07
N SER A 27 5.98 -13.14 -7.12
CA SER A 27 6.60 -13.89 -6.03
C SER A 27 6.74 -15.38 -6.33
N GLU A 28 6.01 -15.90 -7.31
CA GLU A 28 6.13 -17.29 -7.79
C GLU A 28 7.55 -17.56 -8.34
N GLY A 29 8.26 -18.50 -7.70
CA GLY A 29 9.62 -18.89 -8.12
C GLY A 29 10.75 -17.98 -7.63
N SER A 30 10.41 -16.82 -7.05
CA SER A 30 11.37 -15.82 -6.57
C SER A 30 11.97 -16.15 -5.19
N GLY A 31 11.39 -17.12 -4.46
CA GLY A 31 11.81 -17.48 -3.10
C GLY A 31 11.60 -16.36 -2.07
N THR A 32 10.96 -15.27 -2.47
CA THR A 32 10.60 -14.13 -1.63
C THR A 32 9.33 -14.44 -0.85
N SER A 33 9.21 -13.85 0.33
CA SER A 33 7.97 -13.92 1.10
C SER A 33 7.16 -12.64 0.80
N PRO A 34 6.12 -12.70 -0.05
CA PRO A 34 5.38 -11.50 -0.47
C PRO A 34 4.79 -10.78 0.73
N LEU A 35 4.54 -9.47 0.66
CA LEU A 35 3.87 -8.72 1.74
C LEU A 35 2.34 -8.89 1.74
N MET A 36 1.76 -9.14 0.57
CA MET A 36 0.35 -9.40 0.33
C MET A 36 0.17 -10.45 -0.77
N GLY A 37 -1.02 -11.01 -0.92
CA GLY A 37 -1.33 -11.96 -1.99
C GLY A 37 -2.54 -12.81 -1.63
N SER A 38 -2.91 -13.75 -2.49
CA SER A 38 -4.08 -14.62 -2.29
C SER A 38 -3.97 -15.47 -1.02
N ARG A 39 -2.73 -15.76 -0.58
CA ARG A 39 -2.44 -16.58 0.61
C ARG A 39 -1.88 -15.79 1.79
N ARG A 40 -1.65 -14.48 1.63
CA ARG A 40 -1.08 -13.64 2.69
C ARG A 40 -1.82 -12.32 2.79
N LYS A 41 -2.36 -12.06 3.97
CA LYS A 41 -3.00 -10.79 4.26
C LYS A 41 -1.99 -9.77 4.82
N PRO A 42 -2.16 -8.49 4.50
CA PRO A 42 -1.48 -7.39 5.19
C PRO A 42 -1.80 -7.38 6.69
N ASP A 43 -1.01 -6.67 7.50
CA ASP A 43 -1.23 -6.57 8.95
C ASP A 43 -2.53 -5.82 9.28
N PHE A 44 -2.85 -4.80 8.48
CA PHE A 44 -4.11 -4.07 8.53
C PHE A 44 -4.94 -4.37 7.29
N PHE A 45 -6.23 -4.67 7.47
CA PHE A 45 -7.16 -4.89 6.37
C PHE A 45 -8.58 -4.54 6.84
N GLU A 46 -9.24 -3.65 6.10
CA GLU A 46 -10.63 -3.26 6.29
C GLU A 46 -11.31 -3.14 4.93
N GLU A 47 -12.56 -3.59 4.83
CA GLU A 47 -13.38 -3.48 3.62
C GLU A 47 -14.65 -2.69 3.98
N SER A 48 -14.97 -1.67 3.19
CA SER A 48 -16.17 -0.87 3.35
C SER A 48 -16.67 -0.37 2.00
N ASP A 49 -17.98 -0.48 1.75
CA ASP A 49 -18.66 0.05 0.56
C ASP A 49 -17.96 -0.28 -0.79
N GLY A 50 -17.45 -1.51 -0.94
CA GLY A 50 -16.77 -1.95 -2.17
C GLY A 50 -15.35 -1.42 -2.36
N CYS A 51 -14.80 -0.76 -1.34
CA CYS A 51 -13.42 -0.34 -1.23
C CYS A 51 -12.70 -1.13 -0.13
N VAL A 52 -11.38 -1.21 -0.25
CA VAL A 52 -10.50 -1.91 0.68
C VAL A 52 -9.40 -0.98 1.11
N VAL A 53 -9.16 -0.90 2.41
CA VAL A 53 -7.98 -0.27 3.00
C VAL A 53 -7.11 -1.33 3.63
N PHE A 54 -5.82 -1.32 3.30
CA PHE A 54 -4.89 -2.32 3.79
C PHE A 54 -3.50 -1.73 3.99
N GLY A 55 -2.66 -2.39 4.79
CA GLY A 55 -1.32 -1.87 5.05
C GLY A 55 -0.54 -2.56 6.15
N TRP A 56 0.54 -1.90 6.59
CA TRP A 56 1.50 -2.38 7.58
C TRP A 56 1.94 -1.24 8.50
N ASP A 57 1.83 -1.44 9.81
CA ASP A 57 2.14 -0.39 10.80
C ASP A 57 3.63 -0.26 11.15
N TYR A 58 4.44 -1.28 10.82
CA TYR A 58 5.84 -1.31 11.23
C TYR A 58 6.75 -2.06 10.24
N ILE A 59 6.78 -1.58 8.99
CA ILE A 59 7.49 -2.22 7.87
C ILE A 59 8.74 -1.45 7.43
N LYS A 60 9.75 -2.17 6.93
CA LYS A 60 10.87 -1.55 6.21
C LYS A 60 10.43 -1.30 4.77
N TRP A 61 9.96 -0.10 4.48
CA TRP A 61 9.54 0.27 3.14
C TRP A 61 10.72 0.82 2.33
N TYR A 62 11.44 -0.07 1.64
CA TYR A 62 12.59 0.31 0.80
C TYR A 62 12.38 -0.15 -0.65
N GLU A 63 11.68 0.68 -1.41
CA GLU A 63 11.56 0.52 -2.88
C GLU A 63 12.97 0.46 -3.51
N GLY A 64 13.17 -0.46 -4.46
CA GLY A 64 14.45 -0.74 -5.13
C GLY A 64 15.46 -1.57 -4.34
N LEU A 65 15.20 -1.90 -3.08
CA LEU A 65 16.09 -2.69 -2.22
C LEU A 65 15.46 -3.99 -1.72
N LEU A 66 14.15 -3.98 -1.47
CA LEU A 66 13.40 -5.15 -0.99
C LEU A 66 12.41 -5.59 -2.05
N ALA A 67 12.66 -6.75 -2.66
CA ALA A 67 11.83 -7.31 -3.71
C ALA A 67 10.36 -7.45 -3.30
N ASP A 68 10.09 -7.73 -2.03
CA ASP A 68 8.73 -7.81 -1.50
C ASP A 68 7.99 -6.45 -1.44
N VAL A 69 8.73 -5.33 -1.25
CA VAL A 69 8.20 -3.96 -1.36
C VAL A 69 8.04 -3.56 -2.83
N ASP A 70 9.05 -3.85 -3.66
CA ASP A 70 9.00 -3.58 -5.10
C ASP A 70 7.82 -4.27 -5.78
N ASN A 71 7.50 -5.51 -5.37
CA ASN A 71 6.34 -6.23 -5.89
C ASN A 71 5.02 -5.51 -5.59
N VAL A 72 4.87 -4.89 -4.41
CA VAL A 72 3.68 -4.11 -4.06
C VAL A 72 3.64 -2.80 -4.83
N ALA A 73 4.79 -2.13 -5.00
CA ALA A 73 4.89 -0.91 -5.79
C ALA A 73 4.57 -1.15 -7.29
N ASP A 74 5.05 -2.25 -7.86
CA ASP A 74 4.73 -2.67 -9.23
C ASP A 74 3.23 -2.97 -9.39
N ALA A 75 2.65 -3.70 -8.44
CA ALA A 75 1.22 -3.98 -8.44
C ALA A 75 0.36 -2.71 -8.31
N LEU A 76 0.81 -1.73 -7.52
CA LEU A 76 0.15 -0.44 -7.41
C LEU A 76 0.21 0.36 -8.72
N ASN A 77 1.35 0.29 -9.42
CA ASN A 77 1.48 0.91 -10.74
C ASN A 77 0.62 0.22 -11.81
N GLU A 78 0.45 -1.10 -11.74
CA GLU A 78 -0.43 -1.83 -12.67
C GLU A 78 -1.89 -1.37 -12.55
N ILE A 79 -2.43 -1.26 -11.33
CA ILE A 79 -3.82 -0.77 -11.14
C ILE A 79 -3.97 0.69 -11.57
N ASN A 80 -2.92 1.50 -11.41
CA ASN A 80 -2.86 2.87 -11.90
C ASN A 80 -2.99 2.92 -13.43
N GLU A 81 -2.24 2.07 -14.14
CA GLU A 81 -2.30 1.97 -15.61
C GLU A 81 -3.64 1.41 -16.10
N CYS A 82 -4.29 0.54 -15.31
CA CYS A 82 -5.65 0.08 -15.57
C CYS A 82 -6.73 1.15 -15.32
N GLY A 83 -6.37 2.31 -14.76
CA GLY A 83 -7.29 3.41 -14.50
C GLY A 83 -8.15 3.21 -13.25
N LEU A 84 -7.73 2.34 -12.32
CA LEU A 84 -8.41 2.14 -11.05
C LEU A 84 -7.94 3.16 -10.01
N PRO A 85 -8.86 3.78 -9.25
CA PRO A 85 -8.48 4.73 -8.23
C PRO A 85 -7.77 4.06 -7.07
N TYR A 86 -6.75 4.73 -6.57
CA TYR A 86 -6.06 4.34 -5.35
C TYR A 86 -5.52 5.55 -4.60
N GLU A 87 -5.32 5.37 -3.31
CA GLU A 87 -4.59 6.27 -2.43
C GLU A 87 -3.52 5.48 -1.69
N PHE A 88 -2.33 6.04 -1.61
CA PHE A 88 -1.17 5.49 -0.94
C PHE A 88 -0.65 6.53 0.03
N CYS A 89 -0.52 6.15 1.30
CA CYS A 89 0.07 6.96 2.34
C CYS A 89 1.17 6.17 3.05
N ARG A 90 2.36 6.77 3.15
CA ARG A 90 3.49 6.28 3.94
C ARG A 90 3.92 7.35 4.92
N ILE A 91 4.07 6.98 6.18
CA ILE A 91 4.60 7.82 7.25
C ILE A 91 5.87 7.16 7.78
N GLY A 92 7.02 7.79 7.56
CA GLY A 92 8.29 7.39 8.13
C GLY A 92 8.54 7.97 9.53
N GLU A 93 9.73 7.71 10.07
CA GLU A 93 10.09 8.13 11.44
C GLU A 93 10.47 9.61 11.57
N SER A 94 10.60 10.34 10.45
CA SER A 94 10.99 11.75 10.44
C SER A 94 9.83 12.65 10.06
N TRP A 95 9.85 13.88 10.58
CA TRP A 95 8.75 14.86 10.42
C TRP A 95 8.45 15.25 8.96
N ASP A 96 9.45 15.16 8.08
CA ASP A 96 9.34 15.45 6.65
C ASP A 96 9.21 14.17 5.80
N ASP A 97 9.24 12.99 6.42
CA ASP A 97 9.18 11.69 5.71
C ASP A 97 7.75 11.17 5.60
N ILE A 98 6.85 12.03 5.11
CA ILE A 98 5.47 11.69 4.79
C ILE A 98 5.32 11.69 3.28
N GLU A 99 4.74 10.62 2.76
CA GLU A 99 4.54 10.44 1.34
C GLU A 99 3.09 10.08 1.05
N PHE A 100 2.47 10.86 0.17
CA PHE A 100 1.10 10.64 -0.26
C PHE A 100 1.04 10.61 -1.79
N ARG A 101 0.48 9.55 -2.36
CA ARG A 101 0.22 9.40 -3.79
C ARG A 101 -1.25 9.03 -3.97
N ALA A 102 -1.95 9.73 -4.83
CA ALA A 102 -3.32 9.37 -5.23
C ALA A 102 -3.41 9.37 -6.75
N SER A 103 -4.27 8.51 -7.30
CA SER A 103 -4.49 8.47 -8.74
C SER A 103 -5.96 8.23 -9.11
N CYS A 104 -6.28 8.61 -10.35
CA CYS A 104 -7.62 8.64 -10.94
C CYS A 104 -8.61 9.50 -10.14
N ASN A 105 -9.92 9.41 -10.43
CA ASN A 105 -10.98 10.09 -9.67
C ASN A 105 -11.10 9.47 -8.27
N ASN A 106 -10.16 9.78 -7.38
CA ASN A 106 -10.18 9.27 -6.01
C ASN A 106 -11.45 9.65 -5.24
N GLU A 107 -12.17 10.71 -5.64
CA GLU A 107 -13.51 11.07 -5.13
C GLU A 107 -14.55 9.94 -5.25
N GLU A 108 -14.31 8.94 -6.09
CA GLU A 108 -15.18 7.76 -6.24
C GLU A 108 -14.89 6.65 -5.20
N LEU A 109 -13.79 6.75 -4.45
CA LEU A 109 -13.50 5.83 -3.35
C LEU A 109 -14.42 6.14 -2.17
N ALA A 110 -15.09 5.13 -1.63
CA ALA A 110 -15.90 5.27 -0.42
C ALA A 110 -15.05 5.42 0.85
N VAL A 111 -13.75 5.08 0.77
CA VAL A 111 -12.81 5.16 1.88
C VAL A 111 -11.55 5.87 1.43
N HIS A 112 -11.07 6.78 2.26
CA HIS A 112 -9.87 7.57 2.02
C HIS A 112 -8.82 7.35 3.11
N VAL A 113 -7.55 7.52 2.75
CA VAL A 113 -6.44 7.48 3.69
C VAL A 113 -5.77 8.83 3.75
N GLU A 114 -5.58 9.37 4.94
CA GLU A 114 -4.85 10.62 5.14
C GLU A 114 -3.92 10.53 6.36
N PRO A 115 -2.76 11.20 6.32
CA PRO A 115 -1.91 11.31 7.50
C PRO A 115 -2.60 12.20 8.54
N SER A 116 -2.88 11.63 9.71
CA SER A 116 -3.32 12.42 10.88
C SER A 116 -2.09 12.94 11.60
N VAL A 117 -1.96 14.27 11.68
CA VAL A 117 -0.89 14.93 12.45
C VAL A 117 -1.46 15.75 13.59
N ALA A 118 -0.83 15.65 14.77
CA ALA A 118 -1.11 16.50 15.91
C ALA A 118 0.02 17.53 16.09
N ILE A 119 -0.31 18.73 16.56
CA ILE A 119 0.71 19.73 16.90
C ILE A 119 1.26 19.39 18.28
N GLU A 120 2.52 18.96 18.32
CA GLU A 120 3.27 18.77 19.56
C GLU A 120 4.27 19.91 19.75
N ILE A 121 4.37 20.45 20.97
CA ILE A 121 5.35 21.47 21.34
C ILE A 121 6.43 20.76 22.17
N VAL A 122 7.66 20.69 21.64
CA VAL A 122 8.82 20.06 22.28
C VAL A 122 9.75 21.06 22.96
#